data_AF-A0A9N9GYP9-F1
#
_entry.id   AF-A0A9N9GYP9-F1
#
_cell.length_a   1.000
_cell.length_b   1.000
_cell.length_c   1.000
_cell.angle_alpha   90.00
_cell.angle_beta   90.00
_cell.angle_gamma   90.00
#
_symmetry.space_group_name_H-M   'P 1'
#
loop_
_entity.id
_entity.type
_entity.pdbx_description
1 polymer ?
#
loop_
_entity_poly.entity_id
_entity_poly.type
_entity_poly.pdbx_seq_one_letter_code
_entity_poly.pdbx_strand_id
1 'polypeptide(L)'
;HVYFLVLTLEEALSYVTPPIYYASNASSSTTSTNAGGDSPIEVALWESFFDDVNGFTFDSIDPKPKFEKPQFNNSYVNVRYEEGVRSAFEVNICQVLNKLMGPDYEFSRWQDGSPGIPNFNCHYTIQLILCIENKRGLVLREISGRTFSEFYESSSKAKMVIQQIYNYMCNRQLQYGVLSTYEDHWFLRRPPETPSKLFVSSTLSSQSESPTVLKAYAYIAKQARASLPSPHPNVITVPDGEGSDATMQNTRITRSMVRKKEDSTQGSSSNDSANQPNQQNLGFADFEFKSLLGEGRSGKTLLCEFRGEKIALKTVDLYKASPDILKEMQKEVKIYKDLKDIQGKYIPKLVCYGYYEGGWCYVIGTTLVGTHLSNDKKITTQQRSKALKALKEIHKRGVLHNDIREENILLGSAGRMYLIDFGMADRPDPKKKRKLFEGEKLELSRLLDCYAV
;
A
#
# COMPACT_ATOMS: atom_id res chain seq x y z
N HIS A 1 -29.45 -23.01 -33.98
CA HIS A 1 -28.84 -22.92 -32.64
C HIS A 1 -27.37 -22.60 -32.80
N VAL A 2 -26.91 -21.48 -32.25
CA VAL A 2 -25.49 -21.16 -32.21
C VAL A 2 -24.87 -22.07 -31.15
N TYR A 3 -24.05 -23.03 -31.55
CA TYR A 3 -23.27 -23.83 -30.61
C TYR A 3 -22.23 -22.90 -29.95
N PHE A 4 -22.45 -22.52 -28.69
CA PHE A 4 -21.39 -21.93 -27.90
C PHE A 4 -20.34 -23.02 -27.65
N LEU A 5 -19.11 -22.80 -28.08
CA LEU A 5 -17.98 -23.67 -27.72
C LEU A 5 -17.82 -23.59 -26.21
N VAL A 6 -18.00 -24.71 -25.54
CA VAL A 6 -17.89 -24.77 -24.08
C VAL A 6 -16.55 -25.39 -23.72
N LEU A 7 -15.74 -24.63 -23.00
CA LEU A 7 -14.37 -24.96 -22.64
C LEU A 7 -14.30 -25.53 -21.22
N THR A 8 -13.31 -26.38 -20.99
CA THR A 8 -12.79 -26.67 -19.65
C THR A 8 -12.06 -25.45 -19.07
N LEU A 9 -11.74 -25.48 -17.76
CA LEU A 9 -10.95 -24.41 -17.16
C LEU A 9 -9.55 -24.38 -17.76
N GLU A 10 -8.96 -25.55 -18.01
CA GLU A 10 -7.64 -25.69 -18.64
C GLU A 10 -7.59 -25.03 -20.03
N GLU A 11 -8.57 -25.31 -20.88
CA GLU A 11 -8.68 -24.70 -22.22
C GLU A 11 -8.97 -23.20 -22.17
N ALA A 12 -9.75 -22.74 -21.19
CA ALA A 12 -10.01 -21.31 -21.03
C ALA A 12 -8.75 -20.55 -20.55
N LEU A 13 -7.96 -21.16 -19.67
CA LEU A 13 -6.70 -20.59 -19.20
C LEU A 13 -5.59 -20.63 -20.26
N SER A 14 -5.68 -21.50 -21.27
CA SER A 14 -4.69 -21.57 -22.35
C SER A 14 -4.81 -20.47 -23.41
N TYR A 15 -5.70 -19.48 -23.24
CA TYR A 15 -5.77 -18.32 -24.13
C TYR A 15 -4.67 -17.30 -23.83
N VAL A 16 -4.03 -16.83 -24.91
CA VAL A 16 -2.99 -15.80 -24.88
C VAL A 16 -3.63 -14.42 -24.76
N THR A 17 -3.10 -13.57 -23.87
CA THR A 17 -3.55 -12.19 -23.70
C THR A 17 -3.09 -11.31 -24.87
N PRO A 18 -3.90 -10.33 -25.32
CA PRO A 18 -3.50 -9.48 -26.43
C PRO A 18 -2.36 -8.53 -26.03
N PRO A 19 -1.47 -8.17 -26.97
CA PRO A 19 -0.42 -7.19 -26.71
C PRO A 19 -0.99 -5.79 -26.49
N ILE A 20 -0.23 -4.93 -25.79
CA ILE A 20 -0.49 -3.49 -25.73
C ILE A 20 0.61 -2.74 -26.49
N TYR A 21 0.28 -1.57 -27.04
CA TYR A 21 1.23 -0.76 -27.82
C TYR A 21 1.40 0.62 -27.19
N TYR A 22 2.66 1.05 -27.02
CA TYR A 22 2.98 2.36 -26.46
C TYR A 22 3.05 3.44 -27.55
N ALA A 23 2.65 4.65 -27.17
CA ALA A 23 2.86 5.84 -27.99
C ALA A 23 4.36 6.15 -28.15
N SER A 24 4.76 6.75 -29.26
CA SER A 24 6.15 7.20 -29.48
C SER A 24 6.63 8.24 -28.45
N ASN A 25 5.70 8.98 -27.85
CA ASN A 25 5.97 9.97 -26.79
C ASN A 25 5.75 9.42 -25.37
N ALA A 26 5.65 8.10 -25.19
CA ALA A 26 5.55 7.50 -23.86
C ALA A 26 6.83 7.78 -23.06
N SER A 27 6.68 8.34 -21.86
CA SER A 27 7.80 8.68 -21.00
C SER A 27 8.35 7.45 -20.26
N SER A 28 9.67 7.39 -20.06
CA SER A 28 10.34 6.43 -19.17
C SER A 28 10.43 6.92 -17.72
N SER A 29 10.09 8.18 -17.45
CA SER A 29 10.28 8.81 -16.14
C SER A 29 9.33 8.24 -15.09
N THR A 30 9.88 7.64 -14.03
CA THR A 30 9.13 7.26 -12.84
C THR A 30 8.93 8.50 -11.98
N THR A 31 7.69 8.80 -11.57
CA THR A 31 7.39 9.89 -10.62
C THR A 31 7.79 9.55 -9.17
N SER A 32 8.70 8.59 -8.99
CA SER A 32 9.11 8.09 -7.68
C SER A 32 9.85 9.18 -6.92
N THR A 33 9.33 9.50 -5.73
CA THR A 33 10.13 10.18 -4.71
C THR A 33 11.26 9.22 -4.28
N ASN A 34 12.38 9.74 -3.75
CA ASN A 34 13.41 8.89 -3.13
C ASN A 34 12.80 8.14 -1.94
N ALA A 35 12.27 6.95 -2.21
CA ALA A 35 11.71 6.04 -1.22
C ALA A 35 12.82 5.11 -0.76
N GLY A 36 12.90 4.90 0.56
CA GLY A 36 13.76 3.88 1.15
C GLY A 36 13.09 2.51 1.09
N GLY A 37 13.22 1.74 2.16
CA GLY A 37 12.64 0.40 2.30
C GLY A 37 13.68 -0.65 2.57
N ASP A 38 13.25 -1.81 3.05
CA ASP A 38 14.14 -2.95 3.22
C ASP A 38 14.32 -3.68 1.88
N SER A 39 15.54 -4.13 1.61
CA SER A 39 15.85 -4.97 0.45
C SER A 39 15.92 -6.44 0.88
N PRO A 40 15.57 -7.39 -0.01
CA PRO A 40 15.88 -8.79 0.24
C PRO A 40 17.39 -8.96 0.41
N ILE A 41 17.81 -9.91 1.25
CA ILE A 41 19.24 -10.20 1.44
C ILE A 41 19.85 -10.85 0.18
N GLU A 42 19.00 -11.49 -0.62
CA GLU A 42 19.36 -12.25 -1.80
C GLU A 42 18.15 -12.31 -2.74
N VAL A 43 18.41 -12.17 -4.05
CA VAL A 43 17.43 -12.38 -5.11
C VAL A 43 17.94 -13.54 -5.98
N ALA A 44 17.24 -14.67 -5.93
CA ALA A 44 17.61 -15.90 -6.64
C ALA A 44 16.59 -16.25 -7.73
N LEU A 45 17.01 -17.07 -8.70
CA LEU A 45 16.12 -17.61 -9.73
C LEU A 45 15.18 -18.67 -9.14
N TRP A 46 13.89 -18.59 -9.44
CA TRP A 46 12.93 -19.67 -9.20
C TRP A 46 12.86 -20.59 -10.42
N GLU A 47 13.81 -21.53 -10.49
CA GLU A 47 14.01 -22.38 -11.68
C GLU A 47 12.79 -23.25 -12.03
N SER A 48 12.18 -23.92 -11.04
CA SER A 48 11.11 -24.90 -11.27
C SER A 48 9.76 -24.28 -11.65
N PHE A 49 9.58 -22.96 -11.52
CA PHE A 49 8.24 -22.37 -11.49
C PHE A 49 7.40 -22.70 -12.73
N PHE A 50 7.95 -22.56 -13.94
CA PHE A 50 7.18 -22.82 -15.15
C PHE A 50 7.01 -24.31 -15.46
N ASP A 51 7.93 -25.17 -15.03
CA ASP A 51 7.74 -26.61 -15.09
C ASP A 51 6.58 -27.04 -14.19
N ASP A 52 6.52 -26.47 -12.98
CA ASP A 52 5.43 -26.70 -12.03
C ASP A 52 4.07 -26.21 -12.58
N VAL A 53 4.05 -25.03 -13.22
CA VAL A 53 2.83 -24.51 -13.87
C VAL A 53 2.38 -25.43 -15.01
N ASN A 54 3.30 -25.84 -15.88
CA ASN A 54 2.98 -26.70 -17.02
C ASN A 54 2.49 -28.09 -16.57
N GLY A 55 3.07 -28.64 -15.50
CA GLY A 55 2.66 -29.92 -14.89
C GLY A 55 1.34 -29.86 -14.11
N PHE A 56 0.85 -28.68 -13.75
CA PHE A 56 -0.39 -28.52 -13.00
C PHE A 56 -1.63 -28.60 -13.92
N THR A 57 -2.66 -29.31 -13.46
CA THR A 57 -3.96 -29.45 -14.13
C THR A 57 -5.10 -28.94 -13.25
N PHE A 58 -5.96 -28.08 -13.81
CA PHE A 58 -7.06 -27.46 -13.05
C PHE A 58 -8.33 -28.30 -12.99
N ASP A 59 -8.46 -29.29 -13.85
CA ASP A 59 -9.69 -30.04 -14.10
C ASP A 59 -9.86 -31.32 -13.24
N SER A 60 -9.51 -31.27 -11.96
CA SER A 60 -9.57 -32.45 -11.08
C SER A 60 -10.95 -32.76 -10.48
N ILE A 61 -11.97 -31.94 -10.77
CA ILE A 61 -13.32 -32.05 -10.18
C ILE A 61 -14.35 -32.41 -11.28
N ASP A 62 -15.21 -33.39 -10.99
CA ASP A 62 -16.28 -33.89 -11.86
C ASP A 62 -17.66 -33.61 -11.22
N PRO A 63 -18.65 -33.02 -11.93
CA PRO A 63 -18.62 -32.53 -13.31
C PRO A 63 -17.73 -31.31 -13.51
N LYS A 64 -16.95 -31.34 -14.60
CA LYS A 64 -16.10 -30.20 -14.98
C LYS A 64 -16.94 -28.95 -15.24
N PRO A 65 -16.62 -27.81 -14.59
CA PRO A 65 -17.22 -26.53 -14.93
C PRO A 65 -16.96 -26.18 -16.40
N LYS A 66 -17.90 -25.44 -16.96
CA LYS A 66 -18.02 -25.19 -18.40
C LYS A 66 -17.93 -23.68 -18.64
N PHE A 67 -16.95 -23.25 -19.43
CA PHE A 67 -16.62 -21.84 -19.63
C PHE A 67 -16.84 -21.40 -21.08
N GLU A 68 -17.20 -20.13 -21.25
CA GLU A 68 -17.15 -19.47 -22.55
C GLU A 68 -15.70 -19.07 -22.88
N LYS A 69 -15.43 -18.85 -24.17
CA LYS A 69 -14.16 -18.30 -24.63
C LYS A 69 -13.87 -16.95 -23.94
N PRO A 70 -12.68 -16.76 -23.34
CA PRO A 70 -12.26 -15.49 -22.78
C PRO A 70 -12.41 -14.33 -23.77
N GLN A 71 -12.96 -13.22 -23.29
CA GLN A 71 -13.12 -11.99 -24.06
C GLN A 71 -12.06 -10.99 -23.65
N PHE A 72 -11.28 -10.52 -24.61
CA PHE A 72 -10.22 -9.53 -24.38
C PHE A 72 -10.54 -8.20 -25.07
N ASN A 73 -10.02 -7.11 -24.50
CA ASN A 73 -10.07 -5.78 -25.07
C ASN A 73 -8.75 -5.43 -25.76
N ASN A 74 -8.82 -5.28 -27.08
CA ASN A 74 -7.68 -4.95 -27.94
C ASN A 74 -7.50 -3.43 -28.17
N SER A 75 -8.26 -2.58 -27.49
CA SER A 75 -8.26 -1.12 -27.73
C SER A 75 -7.01 -0.41 -27.18
N TYR A 76 -6.12 -1.11 -26.49
CA TYR A 76 -4.93 -0.53 -25.85
C TYR A 76 -3.75 -0.36 -26.82
N VAL A 77 -3.97 0.39 -27.90
CA VAL A 77 -3.01 0.58 -29.01
C VAL A 77 -2.23 1.91 -28.96
N ASN A 78 -2.34 2.69 -27.88
CA ASN A 78 -1.66 3.98 -27.71
C ASN A 78 -1.41 4.34 -26.24
N VAL A 79 -0.84 3.41 -25.48
CA VAL A 79 -0.58 3.57 -24.04
C VAL A 79 0.51 4.62 -23.81
N ARG A 80 0.19 5.67 -23.05
CA ARG A 80 1.11 6.79 -22.76
C ARG A 80 1.61 6.82 -21.31
N TYR A 81 0.76 6.41 -20.37
CA TYR A 81 0.99 6.52 -18.94
C TYR A 81 0.74 5.17 -18.25
N GLU A 82 1.23 5.03 -17.02
CA GLU A 82 1.11 3.79 -16.23
C GLU A 82 -0.35 3.35 -16.03
N GLU A 83 -1.28 4.29 -15.89
CA GLU A 83 -2.70 3.94 -15.73
C GLU A 83 -3.29 3.21 -16.94
N GLY A 84 -2.76 3.45 -18.15
CA GLY A 84 -3.18 2.69 -19.33
C GLY A 84 -2.74 1.22 -19.27
N VAL A 85 -1.54 0.96 -18.74
CA VAL A 85 -1.06 -0.41 -18.48
C VAL A 85 -1.93 -1.08 -17.41
N ARG A 86 -2.24 -0.36 -16.33
CA ARG A 86 -3.11 -0.87 -15.27
C ARG A 86 -4.52 -1.18 -15.78
N SER A 87 -5.11 -0.31 -16.59
CA SER A 87 -6.42 -0.55 -17.20
C SER A 87 -6.41 -1.78 -18.11
N ALA A 88 -5.38 -1.96 -18.94
CA ALA A 88 -5.23 -3.15 -19.77
C ALA A 88 -5.11 -4.42 -18.93
N PHE A 89 -4.28 -4.37 -17.88
CA PHE A 89 -4.08 -5.48 -16.95
C PHE A 89 -5.39 -5.87 -16.24
N GLU A 90 -6.15 -4.88 -15.78
CA GLU A 90 -7.43 -5.09 -15.12
C GLU A 90 -8.45 -5.79 -16.00
N VAL A 91 -8.59 -5.34 -17.26
CA VAL A 91 -9.59 -5.88 -18.19
C VAL A 91 -9.16 -7.24 -18.75
N ASN A 92 -7.91 -7.37 -19.20
CA ASN A 92 -7.48 -8.56 -19.94
C ASN A 92 -6.94 -9.69 -19.06
N ILE A 93 -6.59 -9.41 -17.79
CA ILE A 93 -6.07 -10.41 -16.85
C ILE A 93 -7.01 -10.53 -15.65
N CYS A 94 -7.19 -9.48 -14.84
CA CYS A 94 -7.96 -9.60 -13.59
C CYS A 94 -9.42 -10.00 -13.82
N GLN A 95 -10.15 -9.30 -14.68
CA GLN A 95 -11.56 -9.60 -14.94
C GLN A 95 -11.76 -10.96 -15.61
N VAL A 96 -10.82 -11.39 -16.45
CA VAL A 96 -10.85 -12.72 -17.07
C VAL A 96 -10.63 -13.79 -15.99
N LEU A 97 -9.61 -13.66 -15.15
CA LEU A 97 -9.35 -14.59 -14.06
C LEU A 97 -10.50 -14.66 -13.05
N ASN A 98 -11.13 -13.54 -12.70
CA ASN A 98 -12.30 -13.53 -11.80
C ASN A 98 -13.47 -14.33 -12.38
N LYS A 99 -13.66 -14.32 -13.69
CA LYS A 99 -14.70 -15.14 -14.36
C LYS A 99 -14.34 -16.62 -14.37
N LEU A 100 -13.05 -16.96 -14.54
CA LEU A 100 -12.59 -18.35 -14.69
C LEU A 100 -12.39 -19.07 -13.36
N MET A 101 -11.87 -18.37 -12.33
CA MET A 101 -11.44 -18.96 -11.06
C MET A 101 -12.58 -19.14 -10.05
N GLY A 102 -13.74 -18.53 -10.32
CA GLY A 102 -14.92 -18.57 -9.47
C GLY A 102 -14.98 -17.42 -8.45
N PRO A 103 -16.12 -17.28 -7.75
CA PRO A 103 -16.43 -16.11 -6.93
C PRO A 103 -15.55 -15.96 -5.68
N ASP A 104 -14.86 -17.03 -5.27
CA ASP A 104 -13.94 -16.96 -4.13
C ASP A 104 -12.65 -16.20 -4.48
N TYR A 105 -12.28 -16.10 -5.76
CA TYR A 105 -11.08 -15.37 -6.17
C TYR A 105 -11.45 -13.98 -6.65
N GLU A 106 -10.79 -12.97 -6.08
CA GLU A 106 -10.95 -11.59 -6.50
C GLU A 106 -9.59 -10.95 -6.80
N PHE A 107 -9.25 -10.90 -8.08
CA PHE A 107 -8.19 -10.04 -8.61
C PHE A 107 -8.75 -8.64 -8.81
N SER A 108 -8.27 -7.67 -8.03
CA SER A 108 -8.79 -6.30 -8.07
C SER A 108 -7.75 -5.27 -7.62
N ARG A 109 -8.17 -4.01 -7.55
CA ARG A 109 -7.38 -2.89 -6.98
C ARG A 109 -7.74 -2.63 -5.52
N TRP A 110 -8.44 -3.56 -4.87
CA TRP A 110 -8.98 -3.35 -3.52
C TRP A 110 -7.89 -2.97 -2.54
N GLN A 111 -8.19 -2.07 -1.63
CA GLN A 111 -7.23 -1.56 -0.67
C GLN A 111 -7.50 -2.18 0.69
N ASP A 112 -6.48 -2.83 1.24
CA ASP A 112 -6.52 -3.43 2.56
C ASP A 112 -6.13 -2.43 3.65
N GLY A 113 -6.31 -2.85 4.91
CA GLY A 113 -5.94 -2.11 6.11
C GLY A 113 -4.44 -2.02 6.39
N SER A 114 -3.58 -2.20 5.39
CA SER A 114 -2.11 -2.23 5.52
C SER A 114 -1.46 -1.01 4.85
N PRO A 115 -0.28 -0.56 5.34
CA PRO A 115 0.56 0.39 4.62
C PRO A 115 0.87 -0.04 3.18
N GLY A 116 1.11 0.94 2.32
CA GLY A 116 1.42 0.74 0.92
C GLY A 116 0.24 0.40 0.04
N ILE A 117 0.44 0.65 -1.25
CA ILE A 117 -0.62 0.60 -2.26
C ILE A 117 -0.10 -0.21 -3.44
N PRO A 118 -0.09 -1.56 -3.42
CA PRO A 118 0.20 -2.35 -4.62
C PRO A 118 -0.78 -2.00 -5.74
N ASN A 119 -0.39 -2.14 -7.00
CA ASN A 119 -1.28 -1.78 -8.12
C ASN A 119 -2.52 -2.67 -8.18
N PHE A 120 -2.34 -3.97 -7.93
CA PHE A 120 -3.40 -4.97 -7.84
C PHE A 120 -3.08 -5.99 -6.74
N ASN A 121 -4.07 -6.80 -6.41
CA ASN A 121 -3.92 -7.94 -5.52
C ASN A 121 -4.92 -9.03 -5.89
N CYS A 122 -4.75 -10.20 -5.27
CA CYS A 122 -5.73 -11.27 -5.30
C CYS A 122 -6.16 -11.61 -3.87
N HIS A 123 -7.48 -11.61 -3.65
CA HIS A 123 -8.08 -12.15 -2.45
C HIS A 123 -8.65 -13.54 -2.74
N TYR A 124 -8.50 -14.44 -1.78
CA TYR A 124 -9.30 -15.65 -1.70
C TYR A 124 -10.29 -15.49 -0.55
N THR A 125 -11.58 -15.44 -0.87
CA THR A 125 -12.64 -14.99 0.03
C THR A 125 -12.33 -13.59 0.56
N ILE A 126 -12.02 -13.45 1.84
CA ILE A 126 -11.61 -12.17 2.46
C ILE A 126 -10.09 -12.07 2.69
N GLN A 127 -9.34 -13.16 2.45
CA GLN A 127 -7.92 -13.22 2.74
C GLN A 127 -7.11 -12.72 1.55
N LEU A 128 -6.25 -11.73 1.78
CA LEU A 128 -5.25 -11.29 0.82
C LEU A 128 -4.18 -12.38 0.66
N ILE A 129 -4.00 -12.90 -0.56
CA ILE A 129 -3.07 -14.00 -0.84
C ILE A 129 -1.93 -13.61 -1.80
N LEU A 130 -2.10 -12.54 -2.60
CA LEU A 130 -1.13 -12.14 -3.61
C LEU A 130 -1.13 -10.62 -3.78
N CYS A 131 0.05 -10.02 -3.87
CA CYS A 131 0.19 -8.63 -4.34
C CYS A 131 0.82 -8.58 -5.74
N ILE A 132 0.35 -7.65 -6.57
CA ILE A 132 0.79 -7.49 -7.95
C ILE A 132 1.19 -6.03 -8.15
N GLU A 133 2.42 -5.81 -8.59
CA GLU A 133 2.92 -4.49 -8.95
C GLU A 133 3.17 -4.43 -10.45
N ASN A 134 2.58 -3.43 -11.11
CA ASN A 134 2.83 -3.14 -12.50
C ASN A 134 3.88 -2.04 -12.63
N LYS A 135 4.70 -2.16 -13.68
CA LYS A 135 5.53 -1.09 -14.19
C LYS A 135 5.21 -0.91 -15.68
N ARG A 136 5.63 0.20 -16.26
CA ARG A 136 5.61 0.32 -17.72
C ARG A 136 6.74 -0.51 -18.30
N GLY A 137 6.55 -1.13 -19.45
CA GLY A 137 7.59 -1.89 -20.16
C GLY A 137 8.92 -1.17 -20.23
N LEU A 138 8.88 0.14 -20.54
CA LEU A 138 10.03 1.06 -20.59
C LEU A 138 10.94 1.05 -19.35
N VAL A 139 10.40 0.74 -18.17
CA VAL A 139 11.16 0.75 -16.90
C VAL A 139 12.11 -0.43 -16.81
N LEU A 140 11.75 -1.59 -17.38
CA LEU A 140 12.49 -2.85 -17.26
C LEU A 140 13.07 -3.36 -18.59
N ARG A 141 13.02 -2.57 -19.68
CA ARG A 141 13.54 -2.98 -21.01
C ARG A 141 15.00 -3.39 -21.02
N GLU A 142 15.79 -2.91 -20.06
CA GLU A 142 17.22 -3.21 -19.94
C GLU A 142 17.50 -4.65 -19.48
N ILE A 143 16.50 -5.44 -19.08
CA ILE A 143 16.73 -6.84 -18.66
C ILE A 143 17.34 -7.69 -19.78
N SER A 144 17.02 -7.42 -21.05
CA SER A 144 17.70 -7.95 -22.24
C SER A 144 17.96 -9.47 -22.25
N GLY A 145 16.94 -10.27 -21.95
CA GLY A 145 17.03 -11.74 -21.98
C GLY A 145 17.76 -12.38 -20.79
N ARG A 146 18.26 -11.57 -19.86
CA ARG A 146 18.81 -12.04 -18.58
C ARG A 146 17.71 -12.50 -17.64
N THR A 147 18.09 -13.31 -16.67
CA THR A 147 17.24 -13.59 -15.50
C THR A 147 17.08 -12.31 -14.67
N PHE A 148 15.99 -12.22 -13.90
CA PHE A 148 15.79 -11.05 -13.05
C PHE A 148 16.85 -10.95 -11.94
N SER A 149 17.37 -12.08 -11.44
CA SER A 149 18.46 -12.11 -10.45
C SER A 149 19.74 -11.45 -10.99
N GLU A 150 20.17 -11.78 -12.21
CA GLU A 150 21.35 -11.14 -12.84
C GLU A 150 21.11 -9.64 -13.10
N PHE A 151 19.88 -9.28 -13.48
CA PHE A 151 19.53 -7.88 -13.67
C PHE A 151 19.50 -7.10 -12.36
N TYR A 152 19.03 -7.72 -11.28
CA TYR A 152 19.01 -7.14 -9.94
C TYR A 152 20.41 -6.79 -9.43
N GLU A 153 21.41 -7.64 -9.67
CA GLU A 153 22.79 -7.38 -9.25
C GLU A 153 23.37 -6.11 -9.91
N SER A 154 23.05 -5.90 -11.18
CA SER A 154 23.67 -4.89 -12.05
C SER A 154 22.87 -3.60 -12.23
N SER A 155 21.60 -3.54 -11.81
CA SER A 155 20.72 -2.39 -12.10
C SER A 155 20.09 -1.79 -10.84
N SER A 156 20.34 -0.49 -10.61
CA SER A 156 19.68 0.28 -9.55
C SER A 156 18.17 0.34 -9.73
N LYS A 157 17.68 0.40 -10.99
CA LYS A 157 16.24 0.36 -11.30
C LYS A 157 15.63 -0.97 -10.90
N ALA A 158 16.29 -2.09 -11.21
CA ALA A 158 15.85 -3.41 -10.79
C ALA A 158 15.77 -3.53 -9.26
N LYS A 159 16.79 -3.00 -8.57
CA LYS A 159 16.81 -2.93 -7.10
C LYS A 159 15.62 -2.16 -6.55
N MET A 160 15.34 -0.97 -7.07
CA MET A 160 14.20 -0.15 -6.63
C MET A 160 12.85 -0.85 -6.85
N VAL A 161 12.66 -1.47 -8.02
CA VAL A 161 11.39 -2.15 -8.35
C VAL A 161 11.17 -3.38 -7.47
N ILE A 162 12.22 -4.19 -7.24
CA ILE A 162 12.15 -5.34 -6.34
C ILE A 162 11.94 -4.90 -4.90
N GLN A 163 12.67 -3.89 -4.44
CA GLN A 163 12.52 -3.34 -3.08
C GLN A 163 11.06 -2.94 -2.83
N GLN A 164 10.40 -2.27 -3.77
CA GLN A 164 9.01 -1.87 -3.62
C GLN A 164 8.06 -3.06 -3.40
N ILE A 165 8.02 -4.02 -4.33
CA ILE A 165 7.10 -5.16 -4.19
C ILE A 165 7.47 -6.05 -3.00
N TYR A 166 8.77 -6.19 -2.70
CA TYR A 166 9.25 -6.92 -1.55
C TYR A 166 8.76 -6.32 -0.22
N ASN A 167 8.79 -4.99 -0.07
CA ASN A 167 8.24 -4.32 1.13
C ASN A 167 6.73 -4.55 1.25
N TYR A 168 5.98 -4.53 0.14
CA TYR A 168 4.55 -4.87 0.16
C TYR A 168 4.30 -6.31 0.62
N MET A 169 5.09 -7.27 0.12
CA MET A 169 5.02 -8.67 0.50
C MET A 169 5.37 -8.88 1.98
N CYS A 170 6.44 -8.25 2.47
CA CYS A 170 6.88 -8.36 3.87
C CYS A 170 5.82 -7.81 4.82
N ASN A 171 5.32 -6.60 4.56
CA ASN A 171 4.34 -5.95 5.42
C ASN A 171 3.01 -6.73 5.49
N ARG A 172 2.68 -7.49 4.44
CA ARG A 172 1.46 -8.33 4.39
C ARG A 172 1.72 -9.79 4.74
N GLN A 173 2.97 -10.12 5.10
CA GLN A 173 3.40 -11.49 5.38
C GLN A 173 3.07 -12.48 4.24
N LEU A 174 3.09 -12.00 2.99
CA LEU A 174 2.78 -12.80 1.82
C LEU A 174 3.98 -13.63 1.40
N GLN A 175 3.72 -14.88 1.01
CA GLN A 175 4.71 -15.74 0.38
C GLN A 175 4.87 -15.41 -1.12
N TYR A 176 3.82 -14.95 -1.80
CA TYR A 176 3.84 -14.76 -3.25
C TYR A 176 3.54 -13.34 -3.68
N GLY A 177 4.11 -12.95 -4.81
CA GLY A 177 3.83 -11.68 -5.48
C GLY A 177 4.06 -11.80 -6.99
N VAL A 178 3.62 -10.80 -7.75
CA VAL A 178 3.89 -10.74 -9.20
C VAL A 178 4.35 -9.33 -9.58
N LEU A 179 5.47 -9.26 -10.28
CA LEU A 179 5.92 -8.05 -10.96
C LEU A 179 5.57 -8.17 -12.44
N SER A 180 5.01 -7.11 -13.03
CA SER A 180 4.49 -7.18 -14.40
C SER A 180 4.72 -5.88 -15.15
N THR A 181 5.10 -5.95 -16.41
CA THR A 181 5.02 -4.81 -17.35
C THR A 181 3.78 -4.86 -18.24
N TYR A 182 2.88 -5.81 -17.98
CA TYR A 182 1.89 -6.33 -18.92
C TYR A 182 2.53 -7.12 -20.07
N GLU A 183 3.61 -6.65 -20.69
CA GLU A 183 4.28 -7.43 -21.74
C GLU A 183 5.05 -8.63 -21.20
N ASP A 184 5.66 -8.47 -20.02
CA ASP A 184 6.47 -9.46 -19.34
C ASP A 184 6.01 -9.59 -17.89
N HIS A 185 6.11 -10.80 -17.34
CA HIS A 185 5.71 -11.12 -15.98
C HIS A 185 6.79 -11.93 -15.26
N TRP A 186 7.00 -11.60 -13.99
CA TRP A 186 7.90 -12.30 -13.09
C TRP A 186 7.14 -12.68 -11.82
N PHE A 187 7.20 -13.95 -11.45
CA PHE A 187 6.52 -14.49 -10.28
C PHE A 187 7.50 -14.61 -9.12
N LEU A 188 7.08 -14.11 -7.96
CA LEU A 188 7.93 -13.95 -6.78
C LEU A 188 7.51 -14.94 -5.70
N ARG A 189 8.49 -15.51 -5.00
CA ARG A 189 8.29 -16.37 -3.83
C ARG A 189 9.23 -15.98 -2.69
N ARG A 190 8.68 -15.92 -1.48
CA ARG A 190 9.35 -15.60 -0.23
C ARG A 190 9.10 -16.72 0.80
N PRO A 191 9.94 -17.76 0.82
CA PRO A 191 9.71 -18.95 1.65
C PRO A 191 9.65 -18.59 3.15
N PRO A 192 8.70 -19.14 3.93
CA PRO A 192 8.60 -18.92 5.38
C PRO A 192 9.88 -19.28 6.15
N GLU A 193 10.65 -20.24 5.63
CA GLU A 193 11.89 -20.75 6.23
C GLU A 193 13.06 -19.78 6.02
N THR A 194 13.01 -18.97 4.97
CA THR A 194 14.01 -17.96 4.63
C THR A 194 13.32 -16.66 4.22
N PRO A 195 12.59 -15.99 5.14
CA PRO A 195 11.68 -14.90 4.80
C PRO A 195 12.39 -13.66 4.25
N SER A 196 13.70 -13.56 4.43
CA SER A 196 14.56 -12.48 3.93
C SER A 196 15.05 -12.69 2.48
N LYS A 197 14.91 -13.89 1.92
CA LYS A 197 15.29 -14.22 0.54
C LYS A 197 14.09 -14.07 -0.39
N LEU A 198 14.37 -13.67 -1.62
CA LEU A 198 13.36 -13.55 -2.67
C LEU A 198 13.74 -14.41 -3.87
N PHE A 199 12.84 -15.29 -4.28
CA PHE A 199 12.97 -16.06 -5.52
C PHE A 199 12.11 -15.41 -6.60
N VAL A 200 12.66 -15.29 -7.80
CA VAL A 200 11.98 -14.65 -8.96
C VAL A 200 12.06 -15.60 -10.15
N SER A 201 10.94 -15.89 -10.80
CA SER A 201 10.90 -16.73 -12.00
C SER A 201 11.72 -16.13 -13.15
N SER A 202 12.01 -16.93 -14.17
CA SER A 202 12.38 -16.38 -15.49
C SER A 202 11.23 -15.54 -16.07
N THR A 203 11.52 -14.78 -17.13
CA THR A 203 10.55 -13.89 -17.77
C THR A 203 9.46 -14.67 -18.49
N LEU A 204 8.20 -14.46 -18.11
CA LEU A 204 7.04 -14.93 -18.88
C LEU A 204 6.54 -13.81 -19.80
N SER A 205 6.69 -13.98 -21.10
CA SER A 205 6.11 -13.05 -22.07
C SER A 205 4.58 -13.20 -22.12
N SER A 206 3.88 -12.09 -22.34
CA SER A 206 2.43 -12.06 -22.59
C SER A 206 2.00 -12.84 -23.82
N GLN A 207 2.93 -13.13 -24.73
CA GLN A 207 2.74 -13.94 -25.93
C GLN A 207 3.14 -15.41 -25.74
N SER A 208 3.49 -15.82 -24.53
CA SER A 208 3.81 -17.22 -24.24
C SER A 208 2.58 -18.12 -24.37
N GLU A 209 2.74 -19.25 -25.07
CA GLU A 209 1.71 -20.29 -25.22
C GLU A 209 1.87 -21.43 -24.19
N SER A 210 3.05 -21.58 -23.56
CA SER A 210 3.32 -22.63 -22.57
C SER A 210 4.36 -22.20 -21.52
N PRO A 211 3.93 -21.88 -20.28
CA PRO A 211 2.53 -21.65 -19.90
C PRO A 211 2.02 -20.32 -20.45
N THR A 212 0.70 -20.14 -20.52
CA THR A 212 0.10 -18.82 -20.77
C THR A 212 0.11 -17.97 -19.50
N VAL A 213 -0.04 -16.65 -19.67
CA VAL A 213 -0.19 -15.71 -18.54
C VAL A 213 -1.36 -16.10 -17.64
N LEU A 214 -2.54 -16.35 -18.21
CA LEU A 214 -3.72 -16.72 -17.42
C LEU A 214 -3.48 -17.99 -16.61
N LYS A 215 -2.88 -19.03 -17.21
CA LYS A 215 -2.55 -20.28 -16.51
C LYS A 215 -1.56 -20.04 -15.36
N ALA A 216 -0.50 -19.26 -15.59
CA ALA A 216 0.49 -18.95 -14.55
C ALA A 216 -0.10 -18.15 -13.38
N TYR A 217 -0.97 -17.17 -13.65
CA TYR A 217 -1.68 -16.41 -12.60
C TYR A 217 -2.69 -17.27 -11.82
N ALA A 218 -3.43 -18.13 -12.51
CA ALA A 218 -4.33 -19.08 -11.86
C ALA A 218 -3.56 -20.05 -10.95
N TYR A 219 -2.39 -20.51 -11.40
CA TYR A 219 -1.53 -21.42 -10.65
C TYR A 219 -0.99 -20.76 -9.39
N ILE A 220 -0.37 -19.58 -9.51
CA ILE A 220 0.21 -18.89 -8.34
C ILE A 220 -0.87 -18.52 -7.33
N ALA A 221 -2.09 -18.16 -7.75
CA ALA A 221 -3.20 -17.90 -6.84
C ALA A 221 -3.66 -19.17 -6.10
N LYS A 222 -3.67 -20.34 -6.76
CA LYS A 222 -3.95 -21.63 -6.10
C LYS A 222 -2.87 -21.98 -5.07
N GLN A 223 -1.60 -21.76 -5.40
CA GLN A 223 -0.48 -21.96 -4.47
C GLN A 223 -0.58 -21.01 -3.28
N ALA A 224 -0.86 -19.73 -3.54
CA ALA A 224 -0.97 -18.71 -2.50
C ALA A 224 -2.13 -18.97 -1.53
N ARG A 225 -3.27 -19.46 -2.02
CA ARG A 225 -4.38 -19.89 -1.16
C ARG A 225 -3.97 -20.98 -0.17
N ALA A 226 -3.13 -21.93 -0.58
CA ALA A 226 -2.71 -23.06 0.25
C ALA A 226 -1.51 -22.73 1.14
N SER A 227 -0.93 -21.54 1.02
CA SER A 227 0.33 -21.19 1.67
C SER A 227 0.18 -20.70 3.10
N LEU A 228 1.18 -21.05 3.91
CA LEU A 228 1.38 -20.42 5.21
C LEU A 228 1.90 -18.98 5.01
N PRO A 229 1.57 -18.05 5.92
CA PRO A 229 2.19 -16.73 5.92
C PRO A 229 3.70 -16.82 5.97
N SER A 230 4.38 -15.97 5.21
CA SER A 230 5.82 -15.81 5.30
C SER A 230 6.11 -14.72 6.36
N PRO A 231 6.83 -15.01 7.46
CA PRO A 231 7.02 -14.04 8.54
C PRO A 231 7.73 -12.77 8.07
N HIS A 232 7.50 -11.64 8.73
CA HIS A 232 8.26 -10.43 8.42
C HIS A 232 9.77 -10.68 8.70
N PRO A 233 10.70 -10.31 7.81
CA PRO A 233 12.14 -10.60 7.99
C PRO A 233 12.73 -10.09 9.31
N ASN A 234 12.22 -8.96 9.79
CA ASN A 234 12.64 -8.32 11.04
C ASN A 234 11.93 -8.87 12.30
N VAL A 235 11.07 -9.89 12.18
CA VAL A 235 10.35 -10.53 13.30
C VAL A 235 10.79 -11.98 13.43
N ILE A 236 11.47 -12.30 14.53
CA ILE A 236 11.86 -13.68 14.85
C ILE A 236 10.69 -14.36 15.55
N THR A 237 10.08 -15.34 14.90
CA THR A 237 9.20 -16.30 15.56
C THR A 237 10.06 -17.37 16.21
N VAL A 238 10.08 -17.41 17.55
CA VAL A 238 10.64 -18.55 18.27
C VAL A 238 9.61 -19.68 18.18
N PRO A 239 9.95 -20.88 17.70
CA PRO A 239 9.03 -22.01 17.74
C PRO A 239 8.69 -22.32 19.21
N ASP A 240 7.40 -22.36 19.54
CA ASP A 240 6.98 -22.89 20.84
C ASP A 240 7.47 -24.34 20.94
N GLY A 241 8.27 -24.62 21.97
CA GLY A 241 8.78 -25.95 22.24
C GLY A 241 7.63 -26.95 22.39
N GLU A 242 7.85 -28.16 21.89
CA GLU A 242 6.91 -29.28 21.95
C GLU A 242 6.30 -29.43 23.36
N GLY A 243 5.02 -29.09 23.46
CA GLY A 243 4.24 -29.19 24.69
C GLY A 243 2.77 -29.26 24.33
N SER A 244 2.22 -30.47 24.37
CA SER A 244 0.82 -30.79 24.20
C SER A 244 -0.09 -29.95 25.11
N ASP A 245 -0.90 -29.05 24.56
CA ASP A 245 -2.37 -29.12 24.63
C ASP A 245 -3.00 -27.99 23.81
N ALA A 246 -4.14 -28.28 23.18
CA ALA A 246 -4.85 -27.33 22.32
C ALA A 246 -5.50 -26.22 23.16
N THR A 247 -5.00 -24.99 23.07
CA THR A 247 -5.80 -23.77 23.27
C THR A 247 -5.14 -22.57 22.59
N MET A 248 -5.90 -21.86 21.75
CA MET A 248 -5.51 -20.59 21.11
C MET A 248 -5.08 -19.56 22.16
N GLN A 249 -3.79 -19.26 22.34
CA GLN A 249 -3.35 -18.03 23.01
C GLN A 249 -2.01 -17.48 22.47
N ASN A 250 -2.07 -16.23 22.01
CA ASN A 250 -1.03 -15.19 21.92
C ASN A 250 0.43 -15.59 21.62
N THR A 251 0.82 -15.44 20.35
CA THR A 251 2.22 -15.40 19.92
C THR A 251 2.95 -14.24 20.60
N ARG A 252 3.90 -14.55 21.48
CA ARG A 252 4.70 -13.55 22.19
C ARG A 252 5.84 -13.09 21.26
N ILE A 253 5.64 -11.98 20.55
CA ILE A 253 6.67 -11.37 19.71
C ILE A 253 7.84 -10.90 20.59
N THR A 254 8.95 -11.65 20.60
CA THR A 254 10.17 -11.23 21.29
C THR A 254 10.95 -10.23 20.44
N ARG A 255 11.05 -9.00 20.94
CA ARG A 255 11.80 -7.89 20.33
C ARG A 255 13.29 -8.22 20.32
N SER A 256 13.88 -8.46 19.15
CA SER A 256 15.34 -8.41 19.01
C SER A 256 15.73 -7.05 18.44
N MET A 257 16.27 -6.16 19.28
CA MET A 257 17.01 -4.99 18.81
C MET A 257 18.37 -5.47 18.30
N VAL A 258 18.45 -5.91 17.04
CA VAL A 258 19.75 -6.03 16.38
C VAL A 258 20.23 -4.62 16.05
N ARG A 259 20.92 -3.99 17.00
CA ARG A 259 21.78 -2.84 16.72
C ARG A 259 22.87 -3.34 15.77
N LYS A 260 22.80 -3.00 14.47
CA LYS A 260 23.98 -3.02 13.62
C LYS A 260 24.99 -2.04 14.22
N LYS A 261 26.03 -2.58 14.88
CA LYS A 261 27.29 -1.86 15.08
C LYS A 261 27.95 -1.82 13.70
N GLU A 262 27.99 -0.65 13.08
CA GLU A 262 28.92 -0.40 11.99
C GLU A 262 30.31 -0.31 12.61
N ASP A 263 31.20 -1.19 12.16
CA ASP A 263 32.60 -1.19 12.54
C ASP A 263 33.32 -0.11 11.70
N SER A 264 34.01 0.77 12.40
CA SER A 264 34.65 1.96 11.85
C SER A 264 36.10 1.67 11.45
N THR A 265 36.47 1.88 10.19
CA THR A 265 37.84 2.27 9.81
C THR A 265 37.85 3.20 8.59
N GLN A 266 38.05 4.48 8.89
CA GLN A 266 38.75 5.57 8.20
C GLN A 266 38.69 5.73 6.66
N GLY A 267 38.17 6.91 6.28
CA GLY A 267 38.44 7.60 5.00
C GLY A 267 37.76 8.97 5.00
N SER A 268 38.50 10.03 5.36
CA SER A 268 37.99 11.39 5.54
C SER A 268 37.62 12.07 4.21
N SER A 269 36.39 12.57 4.12
CA SER A 269 36.09 13.81 3.38
C SER A 269 34.73 14.33 3.84
N SER A 270 34.81 15.37 4.67
CA SER A 270 33.71 16.13 5.24
C SER A 270 32.89 16.84 4.17
N ASN A 271 31.58 16.60 4.16
CA ASN A 271 30.60 17.60 3.73
C ASN A 271 29.43 17.60 4.70
N ASP A 272 29.29 18.72 5.40
CA ASP A 272 28.24 19.03 6.37
C ASP A 272 26.85 18.85 5.77
N SER A 273 26.08 17.91 6.33
CA SER A 273 24.62 18.00 6.36
C SER A 273 24.15 17.78 7.79
N ALA A 274 23.86 18.91 8.41
CA ALA A 274 23.47 19.03 9.81
C ALA A 274 22.28 18.12 10.17
N ASN A 275 22.47 17.40 11.27
CA ASN A 275 21.46 16.76 12.12
C ASN A 275 20.04 17.34 11.97
N GLN A 276 19.08 16.53 11.52
CA GLN A 276 17.66 16.75 11.83
C GLN A 276 17.30 15.97 13.11
N PRO A 277 17.06 16.65 14.25
CA PRO A 277 16.65 15.98 15.48
C PRO A 277 15.13 15.72 15.45
N ASN A 278 14.73 14.51 15.86
CA ASN A 278 13.34 14.03 16.08
C ASN A 278 12.61 13.34 14.90
N GLN A 279 13.27 12.45 14.17
CA GLN A 279 12.56 11.47 13.33
C GLN A 279 12.65 10.08 13.98
N GLN A 280 11.50 9.48 14.32
CA GLN A 280 11.48 8.11 14.82
C GLN A 280 11.70 7.15 13.64
N ASN A 281 12.57 6.17 13.83
CA ASN A 281 12.66 5.02 12.94
C ASN A 281 11.66 3.98 13.45
N LEU A 282 10.60 3.76 12.70
CA LEU A 282 9.45 2.94 13.09
C LEU A 282 9.49 1.62 12.32
N GLY A 283 9.33 0.51 13.04
CA GLY A 283 9.38 -0.83 12.44
C GLY A 283 8.02 -1.52 12.46
N PHE A 284 7.93 -2.61 11.72
CA PHE A 284 6.75 -3.46 11.58
C PHE A 284 6.22 -3.94 12.93
N ALA A 285 7.13 -4.37 13.81
CA ALA A 285 6.78 -4.86 15.16
C ALA A 285 6.22 -3.78 16.10
N ASP A 286 6.30 -2.49 15.74
CA ASP A 286 5.68 -1.41 16.52
C ASP A 286 4.15 -1.33 16.30
N PHE A 287 3.61 -1.94 15.23
CA PHE A 287 2.22 -1.79 14.79
C PHE A 287 1.49 -3.12 14.63
N GLU A 288 0.21 -3.13 14.98
CA GLU A 288 -0.77 -4.13 14.57
C GLU A 288 -1.83 -3.44 13.71
N PHE A 289 -1.78 -3.65 12.39
CA PHE A 289 -2.72 -3.06 11.45
C PHE A 289 -4.06 -3.80 11.48
N LYS A 290 -5.18 -3.07 11.62
CA LYS A 290 -6.52 -3.70 11.78
C LYS A 290 -7.42 -3.47 10.58
N SER A 291 -7.71 -2.23 10.22
CA SER A 291 -8.62 -1.92 9.11
C SER A 291 -8.36 -0.56 8.49
N LEU A 292 -8.86 -0.34 7.28
CA LEU A 292 -8.90 0.97 6.64
C LEU A 292 -9.96 1.85 7.32
N LEU A 293 -9.60 3.08 7.69
CA LEU A 293 -10.53 4.11 8.18
C LEU A 293 -10.94 5.08 7.06
N GLY A 294 -10.03 5.35 6.12
CA GLY A 294 -10.32 6.21 4.98
C GLY A 294 -9.13 6.35 4.04
N GLU A 295 -9.41 6.88 2.86
CA GLU A 295 -8.41 7.16 1.82
C GLU A 295 -8.55 8.59 1.35
N GLY A 296 -7.41 9.22 1.07
CA GLY A 296 -7.38 10.60 0.62
C GLY A 296 -6.09 10.95 -0.08
N ARG A 297 -5.89 12.25 -0.27
CA ARG A 297 -4.75 12.80 -1.00
C ARG A 297 -3.40 12.33 -0.46
N SER A 298 -3.26 12.22 0.86
CA SER A 298 -2.00 11.81 1.49
C SER A 298 -1.82 10.29 1.60
N GLY A 299 -2.69 9.49 1.00
CA GLY A 299 -2.66 8.02 1.08
C GLY A 299 -3.77 7.46 1.96
N LYS A 300 -3.42 6.52 2.84
CA LYS A 300 -4.37 5.75 3.66
C LYS A 300 -4.37 6.22 5.11
N THR A 301 -5.54 6.22 5.73
CA THR A 301 -5.69 6.30 7.19
C THR A 301 -6.19 4.96 7.71
N LEU A 302 -5.44 4.37 8.62
CA LEU A 302 -5.65 3.01 9.13
C LEU A 302 -6.04 3.05 10.61
N LEU A 303 -6.91 2.14 11.03
CA LEU A 303 -7.05 1.75 12.41
C LEU A 303 -5.93 0.75 12.71
N CYS A 304 -5.05 1.10 13.64
CA CYS A 304 -4.01 0.19 14.10
C CYS A 304 -3.78 0.31 15.60
N GLU A 305 -3.06 -0.65 16.16
CA GLU A 305 -2.53 -0.58 17.50
C GLU A 305 -1.04 -0.28 17.43
N PHE A 306 -0.60 0.80 18.09
CA PHE A 306 0.81 1.16 18.22
C PHE A 306 1.23 0.90 19.66
N ARG A 307 2.10 -0.09 19.87
CA ARG A 307 2.63 -0.46 21.20
C ARG A 307 1.56 -0.61 22.30
N GLY A 308 0.41 -1.19 21.96
CA GLY A 308 -0.72 -1.40 22.88
C GLY A 308 -1.80 -0.34 22.85
N GLU A 309 -1.60 0.79 22.14
CA GLU A 309 -2.58 1.88 22.06
C GLU A 309 -3.27 1.91 20.69
N LYS A 310 -4.61 1.91 20.67
CA LYS A 310 -5.37 2.08 19.43
C LYS A 310 -5.25 3.51 18.90
N ILE A 311 -4.83 3.64 17.65
CA ILE A 311 -4.60 4.93 16.97
C ILE A 311 -5.26 4.96 15.59
N ALA A 312 -5.45 6.18 15.09
CA ALA A 312 -5.63 6.45 13.67
C ALA A 312 -4.26 6.76 13.06
N LEU A 313 -3.81 5.93 12.12
CA LEU A 313 -2.50 6.02 11.49
C LEU A 313 -2.65 6.46 10.03
N LYS A 314 -2.31 7.72 9.75
CA LYS A 314 -2.19 8.24 8.39
C LYS A 314 -0.84 7.78 7.81
N THR A 315 -0.85 7.22 6.60
CA THR A 315 0.32 6.63 5.94
C THR A 315 0.38 7.06 4.49
N VAL A 316 1.59 7.37 4.01
CA VAL A 316 1.86 7.63 2.59
C VAL A 316 2.87 6.62 2.06
N ASP A 317 2.59 6.09 0.87
CA ASP A 317 3.51 5.25 0.10
C ASP A 317 4.46 6.14 -0.71
N LEU A 318 5.74 6.19 -0.33
CA LEU A 318 6.71 7.10 -0.95
C LEU A 318 7.17 6.63 -2.34
N TYR A 319 6.93 5.37 -2.72
CA TYR A 319 7.18 4.92 -4.09
C TYR A 319 6.21 5.56 -5.08
N LYS A 320 5.01 5.92 -4.64
CA LYS A 320 3.90 6.39 -5.49
C LYS A 320 3.53 7.85 -5.26
N ALA A 321 3.79 8.38 -4.07
CA ALA A 321 3.47 9.76 -3.74
C ALA A 321 4.42 10.75 -4.42
N SER A 322 3.89 11.94 -4.74
CA SER A 322 4.72 13.06 -5.15
C SER A 322 5.50 13.64 -3.95
N PRO A 323 6.64 14.31 -4.18
CA PRO A 323 7.42 14.92 -3.10
C PRO A 323 6.65 15.93 -2.26
N ASP A 324 5.61 16.56 -2.81
CA ASP A 324 4.81 17.56 -2.10
C ASP A 324 3.93 16.93 -1.01
N ILE A 325 3.46 15.69 -1.21
CA ILE A 325 2.70 14.98 -0.18
C ILE A 325 3.54 14.71 1.07
N LEU A 326 4.82 14.33 0.89
CA LEU A 326 5.73 14.14 2.03
C LEU A 326 5.95 15.46 2.78
N LYS A 327 6.13 16.57 2.05
CA LYS A 327 6.27 17.90 2.67
C LYS A 327 5.00 18.29 3.45
N GLU A 328 3.82 18.02 2.90
CA GLU A 328 2.53 18.26 3.57
C GLU A 328 2.43 17.46 4.87
N MET A 329 2.77 16.16 4.87
CA MET A 329 2.77 15.35 6.10
C MET A 329 3.81 15.83 7.13
N GLN A 330 5.00 16.21 6.70
CA GLN A 330 6.01 16.78 7.60
C GLN A 330 5.57 18.12 8.18
N LYS A 331 4.87 18.95 7.39
CA LYS A 331 4.24 20.20 7.84
C LYS A 331 3.16 19.93 8.88
N GLU A 332 2.29 18.95 8.63
CA GLU A 332 1.24 18.52 9.56
C GLU A 332 1.83 18.14 10.93
N VAL A 333 2.91 17.34 10.96
CA VAL A 333 3.62 17.00 12.21
C VAL A 333 4.12 18.25 12.95
N LYS A 334 4.70 19.22 12.22
CA LYS A 334 5.18 20.47 12.82
C LYS A 334 4.03 21.26 13.46
N ILE A 335 2.88 21.34 12.78
CA ILE A 335 1.69 22.00 13.31
C ILE A 335 1.17 21.28 14.55
N TYR A 336 1.07 19.94 14.54
CA TYR A 336 0.68 19.19 15.74
C TYR A 336 1.61 19.49 16.93
N LYS A 337 2.93 19.54 16.72
CA LYS A 337 3.91 19.89 17.78
C LYS A 337 3.67 21.29 18.34
N ASP A 338 3.40 22.25 17.46
CA ASP A 338 3.13 23.64 17.85
C ASP A 338 1.78 23.80 18.59
N LEU A 339 0.83 22.89 18.36
CA LEU A 339 -0.49 22.85 18.97
C LEU A 339 -0.58 21.87 20.17
N LYS A 340 0.56 21.48 20.76
CA LYS A 340 0.65 20.46 21.83
C LYS A 340 -0.32 20.67 22.98
N ASP A 341 -0.54 21.90 23.40
CA ASP A 341 -1.36 22.25 24.57
C ASP A 341 -2.88 22.18 24.33
N ILE A 342 -3.32 21.98 23.08
CA ILE A 342 -4.74 21.78 22.72
C ILE A 342 -5.07 20.36 22.27
N GLN A 343 -4.06 19.49 22.18
CA GLN A 343 -4.23 18.08 21.86
C GLN A 343 -5.09 17.35 22.92
N GLY A 344 -5.96 16.45 22.45
CA GLY A 344 -6.94 15.72 23.28
C GLY A 344 -8.16 16.55 23.70
N LYS A 345 -8.23 17.83 23.31
CA LYS A 345 -9.35 18.73 23.62
C LYS A 345 -10.04 19.28 22.36
N TYR A 346 -9.25 19.74 21.39
CA TYR A 346 -9.74 20.35 20.16
C TYR A 346 -9.17 19.71 18.89
N ILE A 347 -8.05 19.00 19.03
CA ILE A 347 -7.42 18.18 17.99
C ILE A 347 -6.99 16.84 18.63
N PRO A 348 -6.83 15.75 17.86
CA PRO A 348 -6.30 14.49 18.38
C PRO A 348 -4.91 14.66 19.01
N LYS A 349 -4.50 13.74 19.89
CA LYS A 349 -3.11 13.73 20.35
C LYS A 349 -2.21 13.09 19.30
N LEU A 350 -1.05 13.68 19.04
CA LEU A 350 0.00 13.09 18.21
C LEU A 350 0.72 12.01 19.03
N VAL A 351 0.65 10.76 18.59
CA VAL A 351 1.19 9.59 19.30
C VAL A 351 2.55 9.18 18.74
N CYS A 352 2.66 9.05 17.42
CA CYS A 352 3.90 8.69 16.74
C CYS A 352 3.96 9.35 15.36
N TYR A 353 5.16 9.47 14.79
CA TYR A 353 5.36 9.91 13.40
C TYR A 353 6.79 9.60 12.97
N GLY A 354 7.01 9.42 11.67
CA GLY A 354 8.33 9.19 11.13
C GLY A 354 8.34 8.33 9.88
N TYR A 355 9.54 7.92 9.49
CA TYR A 355 9.72 6.92 8.44
C TYR A 355 9.41 5.54 8.99
N TYR A 356 8.69 4.76 8.20
CA TYR A 356 8.31 3.38 8.50
C TYR A 356 9.08 2.42 7.60
N GLU A 357 9.60 1.34 8.19
CA GLU A 357 10.26 0.21 7.51
C GLU A 357 11.34 0.66 6.52
N GLY A 358 12.44 1.24 7.02
CA GLY A 358 13.53 1.69 6.16
C GLY A 358 13.18 2.89 5.26
N GLY A 359 11.99 3.49 5.42
CA GLY A 359 11.61 4.74 4.75
C GLY A 359 10.89 4.58 3.43
N TRP A 360 10.22 3.45 3.19
CA TRP A 360 9.31 3.33 2.05
C TRP A 360 7.93 3.98 2.31
N CYS A 361 7.57 4.15 3.58
CA CYS A 361 6.42 4.95 4.00
C CYS A 361 6.82 6.06 4.97
N TYR A 362 6.00 7.11 5.01
CA TYR A 362 5.98 8.08 6.11
C TYR A 362 4.62 8.01 6.81
N VAL A 363 4.62 8.07 8.15
CA VAL A 363 3.41 7.86 8.95
C VAL A 363 3.19 8.94 10.01
N ILE A 364 1.93 9.19 10.34
CA ILE A 364 1.47 10.05 11.44
C ILE A 364 0.38 9.30 12.20
N GLY A 365 0.66 8.93 13.44
CA GLY A 365 -0.26 8.27 14.34
C GLY A 365 -0.87 9.26 15.32
N THR A 366 -2.20 9.27 15.43
CA THR A 366 -2.94 10.09 16.39
C THR A 366 -3.92 9.26 17.20
N THR A 367 -4.33 9.75 18.37
CA THR A 367 -5.40 9.09 19.15
C THR A 367 -6.65 8.96 18.31
N LEU A 368 -7.25 7.77 18.29
CA LEU A 368 -8.53 7.52 17.61
C LEU A 368 -9.64 8.31 18.32
N VAL A 369 -10.26 9.27 17.63
CA VAL A 369 -11.31 10.12 18.20
C VAL A 369 -12.53 10.24 17.29
N GLY A 370 -13.68 9.75 17.75
CA GLY A 370 -14.96 10.03 17.10
C GLY A 370 -15.12 9.53 15.67
N THR A 371 -16.10 10.10 14.97
CA THR A 371 -16.44 9.82 13.56
C THR A 371 -16.56 11.11 12.76
N HIS A 372 -16.44 11.04 11.44
CA HIS A 372 -16.60 12.20 10.56
C HIS A 372 -17.97 12.86 10.74
N LEU A 373 -17.99 14.20 10.69
CA LEU A 373 -19.22 14.97 10.77
C LEU A 373 -20.22 14.61 9.65
N SER A 374 -19.71 14.22 8.47
CA SER A 374 -20.54 13.78 7.33
C SER A 374 -21.43 12.57 7.64
N ASN A 375 -21.09 11.76 8.65
CA ASN A 375 -21.91 10.62 9.08
C ASN A 375 -23.13 11.06 9.90
N ASP A 376 -23.09 12.25 10.49
CA ASP A 376 -24.13 12.79 11.35
C ASP A 376 -24.90 13.88 10.60
N LYS A 377 -26.16 13.61 10.24
CA LYS A 377 -26.99 14.59 9.49
C LYS A 377 -27.35 15.84 10.29
N LYS A 378 -27.08 15.86 11.60
CA LYS A 378 -27.61 16.83 12.56
C LYS A 378 -26.66 17.05 13.74
N ILE A 379 -26.34 18.30 14.05
CA ILE A 379 -25.57 18.71 15.24
C ILE A 379 -26.36 19.69 16.10
N THR A 380 -26.15 19.62 17.42
CA THR A 380 -26.69 20.54 18.40
C THR A 380 -25.98 21.90 18.35
N THR A 381 -26.66 22.94 18.85
CA THR A 381 -26.06 24.27 19.06
C THR A 381 -24.79 24.20 19.93
N GLN A 382 -24.74 23.28 20.89
CA GLN A 382 -23.57 23.08 21.74
C GLN A 382 -22.38 22.49 20.96
N GLN A 383 -22.61 21.49 20.10
CA GLN A 383 -21.56 20.93 19.22
C GLN A 383 -21.04 21.98 18.24
N ARG A 384 -21.94 22.75 17.61
CA ARG A 384 -21.56 23.89 16.74
C ARG A 384 -20.64 24.87 17.48
N SER A 385 -21.02 25.28 18.69
CA SER A 385 -20.21 26.17 19.52
C SER A 385 -18.83 25.58 19.85
N LYS A 386 -18.77 24.27 20.15
CA LYS A 386 -17.51 23.55 20.42
C LYS A 386 -16.60 23.48 19.19
N ALA A 387 -17.13 23.26 17.99
CA ALA A 387 -16.34 23.28 16.74
C ALA A 387 -15.75 24.68 16.46
N LEU A 388 -16.57 25.73 16.57
CA LEU A 388 -16.09 27.11 16.43
C LEU A 388 -15.03 27.46 17.49
N LYS A 389 -15.19 26.95 18.72
CA LYS A 389 -14.20 27.11 19.79
C LYS A 389 -12.90 26.38 19.48
N ALA A 390 -12.95 25.17 18.91
CA ALA A 390 -11.77 24.43 18.49
C ALA A 390 -10.94 25.23 17.47
N LEU A 391 -11.59 25.74 16.42
CA LEU A 391 -10.92 26.58 15.42
C LEU A 391 -10.34 27.86 16.02
N LYS A 392 -11.09 28.54 16.91
CA LYS A 392 -10.61 29.73 17.61
C LYS A 392 -9.33 29.47 18.41
N GLU A 393 -9.20 28.30 19.04
CA GLU A 393 -8.00 27.93 19.78
C GLU A 393 -6.80 27.62 18.88
N ILE A 394 -7.04 27.09 17.68
CA ILE A 394 -6.00 26.93 16.64
C ILE A 394 -5.52 28.32 16.17
N HIS A 395 -6.46 29.23 15.85
CA HIS A 395 -6.15 30.60 15.42
C HIS A 395 -5.34 31.40 16.45
N LYS A 396 -5.66 31.24 17.74
CA LYS A 396 -4.90 31.89 18.84
C LYS A 396 -3.41 31.53 18.81
N ARG A 397 -3.05 30.33 18.35
CA ARG A 397 -1.66 29.84 18.20
C ARG A 397 -1.03 30.24 16.86
N GLY A 398 -1.73 31.09 16.09
CA GLY A 398 -1.22 31.66 14.85
C GLY A 398 -1.28 30.70 13.65
N VAL A 399 -2.12 29.68 13.72
CA VAL A 399 -2.27 28.66 12.65
C VAL A 399 -3.59 28.90 11.92
N LEU A 400 -3.53 28.97 10.59
CA LEU A 400 -4.67 28.77 9.68
C LEU A 400 -4.75 27.29 9.33
N HIS A 401 -5.94 26.72 9.24
CA HIS A 401 -6.13 25.32 8.85
C HIS A 401 -6.07 25.12 7.32
N ASN A 402 -6.64 26.05 6.55
CA ASN A 402 -6.80 26.10 5.09
C ASN A 402 -7.52 24.89 4.43
N ASP A 403 -8.18 24.04 5.22
CA ASP A 403 -8.88 22.86 4.68
C ASP A 403 -10.11 22.54 5.54
N ILE A 404 -11.01 23.52 5.66
CA ILE A 404 -12.25 23.38 6.43
C ILE A 404 -13.29 22.67 5.58
N ARG A 405 -13.57 21.42 5.94
CA ARG A 405 -14.57 20.56 5.30
C ARG A 405 -15.06 19.50 6.29
N GLU A 406 -16.21 18.90 6.01
CA GLU A 406 -16.89 17.96 6.91
C GLU A 406 -16.04 16.73 7.23
N GLU A 407 -15.18 16.29 6.31
CA GLU A 407 -14.28 15.16 6.51
C GLU A 407 -13.15 15.49 7.49
N ASN A 408 -12.81 16.76 7.67
CA ASN A 408 -11.77 17.22 8.60
C ASN A 408 -12.31 17.60 9.99
N ILE A 409 -13.60 17.35 10.24
CA ILE A 409 -14.26 17.61 11.52
C ILE A 409 -14.76 16.28 12.09
N LEU A 410 -14.28 15.91 13.28
CA LEU A 410 -14.70 14.68 13.95
C LEU A 410 -15.59 14.98 15.16
N LEU A 411 -16.69 14.25 15.27
CA LEU A 411 -17.56 14.23 16.44
C LEU A 411 -17.16 13.07 17.36
N GLY A 412 -16.60 13.41 18.52
CA GLY A 412 -16.21 12.45 19.54
C GLY A 412 -17.25 12.27 20.65
N SER A 413 -16.93 11.35 21.58
CA SER A 413 -17.72 11.07 22.79
C SER A 413 -18.03 12.34 23.59
N ALA A 414 -19.18 12.36 24.26
CA ALA A 414 -19.67 13.51 25.04
C ALA A 414 -19.79 14.81 24.22
N GLY A 415 -20.03 14.68 22.91
CA GLY A 415 -20.22 15.80 21.99
C GLY A 415 -18.99 16.69 21.87
N ARG A 416 -17.78 16.13 21.97
CA ARG A 416 -16.52 16.87 21.70
C ARG A 416 -16.31 16.97 20.20
N MET A 417 -15.79 18.10 19.75
CA MET A 417 -15.48 18.34 18.34
C MET A 417 -13.96 18.43 18.18
N TYR A 418 -13.44 17.71 17.19
CA TYR A 418 -12.03 17.71 16.86
C TYR A 418 -11.81 18.18 15.42
N LEU A 419 -10.76 18.95 15.19
CA LEU A 419 -10.25 19.27 13.85
C LEU A 419 -9.04 18.39 13.56
N ILE A 420 -8.97 17.89 12.33
CA ILE A 420 -7.92 16.98 11.84
C ILE A 420 -7.38 17.45 10.49
N ASP A 421 -6.28 16.84 10.04
CA ASP A 421 -5.61 17.10 8.76
C ASP A 421 -5.03 18.52 8.62
N PHE A 422 -3.82 18.69 9.15
CA PHE A 422 -3.09 19.96 9.05
C PHE A 422 -2.11 20.00 7.86
N GLY A 423 -2.30 19.15 6.84
CA GLY A 423 -1.39 19.12 5.67
C GLY A 423 -1.34 20.45 4.91
N MET A 424 -2.46 21.17 4.86
CA MET A 424 -2.60 22.47 4.19
C MET A 424 -2.43 23.67 5.13
N ALA A 425 -2.34 23.41 6.44
CA ALA A 425 -2.31 24.45 7.47
C ALA A 425 -1.10 25.36 7.32
N ASP A 426 -1.23 26.65 7.61
CA ASP A 426 -0.13 27.61 7.42
C ASP A 426 -0.10 28.71 8.49
N ARG A 427 0.99 29.46 8.52
CA ARG A 427 1.14 30.64 9.38
C ARG A 427 1.06 31.90 8.52
N PRO A 428 -0.07 32.64 8.56
CA PRO A 428 -0.24 33.81 7.72
C PRO A 428 0.69 34.95 8.10
N ASP A 429 1.00 35.80 7.12
CA ASP A 429 1.64 37.10 7.35
C ASP A 429 0.88 37.87 8.45
N PRO A 430 1.58 38.39 9.49
CA PRO A 430 0.98 39.20 10.54
C PRO A 430 0.03 40.29 10.05
N LYS A 431 0.30 40.91 8.90
CA LYS A 431 -0.52 41.98 8.30
C LYS A 431 -1.87 41.48 7.79
N LYS A 432 -1.95 40.24 7.33
CA LYS A 432 -3.17 39.63 6.75
C LYS A 432 -3.90 38.69 7.72
N LYS A 433 -3.24 38.28 8.81
CA LYS A 433 -3.69 37.30 9.80
C LYS A 433 -5.16 37.49 10.24
N ARG A 434 -5.55 38.69 10.64
CA ARG A 434 -6.92 38.97 11.12
C ARG A 434 -7.98 38.70 10.05
N LYS A 435 -7.75 39.16 8.82
CA LYS A 435 -8.69 38.97 7.70
C LYS A 435 -8.84 37.49 7.36
N LEU A 436 -7.73 36.75 7.33
CA LEU A 436 -7.72 35.33 7.00
C LEU A 436 -8.42 34.48 8.07
N PHE A 437 -8.16 34.75 9.36
CA PHE A 437 -8.83 34.04 10.46
C PHE A 437 -10.34 34.28 10.51
N GLU A 438 -10.81 35.51 10.30
CA GLU A 438 -12.25 35.75 10.23
C GLU A 438 -12.87 35.09 8.99
N GLY A 439 -12.14 35.01 7.87
CA GLY A 439 -12.56 34.29 6.68
C GLY A 439 -12.77 32.79 6.93
N GLU A 440 -11.75 32.12 7.48
CA GLU A 440 -11.81 30.67 7.80
C GLU A 440 -12.86 30.35 8.86
N LYS A 441 -13.05 31.24 9.85
CA LYS A 441 -14.12 31.11 10.83
C LYS A 441 -15.50 31.22 10.20
N LEU A 442 -15.68 32.12 9.23
CA LEU A 442 -16.95 32.28 8.51
C LEU A 442 -17.23 31.05 7.64
N GLU A 443 -16.21 30.49 7.02
CA GLU A 443 -16.27 29.24 6.27
C GLU A 443 -16.74 28.08 7.15
N LEU A 444 -16.09 27.85 8.31
CA LEU A 444 -16.53 26.84 9.27
C LEU A 444 -17.95 27.09 9.77
N SER A 445 -18.31 28.35 10.05
CA SER A 445 -19.65 28.71 10.50
C SER A 445 -20.71 28.31 9.48
N ARG A 446 -20.50 28.64 8.20
CA ARG A 446 -21.42 28.31 7.10
C ARG A 446 -21.53 26.80 6.90
N LEU A 447 -20.40 26.08 6.92
CA LEU A 447 -20.40 24.62 6.83
C LEU A 447 -21.26 24.01 7.94
N LEU A 448 -21.06 24.44 9.19
CA LEU A 448 -21.83 23.93 10.33
C LEU A 448 -23.32 24.34 10.29
N ASP A 449 -23.71 25.38 9.55
CA ASP A 449 -25.12 25.77 9.40
C ASP A 449 -25.90 24.72 8.58
N CYS A 450 -25.23 24.02 7.67
CA CYS A 450 -25.83 22.92 6.90
C CYS A 450 -26.19 21.70 7.76
N TYR A 451 -25.62 21.59 8.96
CA TYR A 451 -25.83 20.46 9.88
C TYR A 451 -26.59 20.86 11.14
N ALA A 452 -26.85 22.15 11.37
CA ALA A 452 -27.52 22.61 12.58
C ALA A 452 -29.01 22.23 12.59
N VAL A 453 -29.53 21.91 13.78
CA VAL A 453 -30.96 21.66 14.04
C VAL A 453 -31.53 22.74 14.94
#